data_AF-A0A182NNC2-F1
#
_entry.id   AF-A0A182NNC2-F1
#
_cell.length_a   1.000
_cell.length_b   1.000
_cell.length_c   1.000
_cell.angle_alpha   90.00
_cell.angle_beta   90.00
_cell.angle_gamma   90.00
#
_symmetry.space_group_name_H-M   'P 1'
#
loop_
_entity.id
_entity.type
_entity.pdbx_description
1 polymer ?
#
loop_
_entity_poly.entity_id
_entity_poly.type
_entity_poly.pdbx_seq_one_letter_code
_entity_poly.pdbx_strand_id
1 'polypeptide(L)'
;MNKVELVLGQTILVELEEECLLGELVHIGSDRSFMRLANVRDMVTKKNYGVQTYYNSEIRNIQVMVATEQKPLDSSSAENVVKSKQLSLDYLDETLAQITDHVFIHQADIKYHDSIRFLKKQRHLGIAMECIEHGRHSKSPSLLSIAAFDSIFIFDIKWMEITADMRSLLTDNRYRRVLCNGRVVRDALQYKFGITLGKCFDVMIAHVAISKAEGKAVGSAISLQSCVQHYLNLPDKFFDMNIDFSLRPLNDDTKREAAKNVVFLLPLQDLFIHEIMLEPYYTSSNRYSHSLACNRDFINSLTDLRNGCEAIEAVEPMTLGINMESLNVSQQEETSK
;
A
#
# COMPACT_ATOMS: atom_id res chain seq x y z
N MET A 1 10.26 9.33 -30.67
CA MET A 1 10.42 9.83 -29.29
C MET A 1 9.27 10.75 -28.92
N ASN A 2 8.52 10.42 -27.89
CA ASN A 2 7.61 11.35 -27.24
C ASN A 2 8.40 12.58 -26.74
N LYS A 3 7.71 13.72 -26.56
CA LYS A 3 8.27 15.02 -26.09
C LYS A 3 8.72 14.95 -24.62
N VAL A 4 9.57 14.01 -24.26
CA VAL A 4 10.24 13.98 -22.96
C VAL A 4 11.49 14.84 -23.09
N GLU A 5 11.61 15.88 -22.27
CA GLU A 5 12.85 16.64 -22.15
C GLU A 5 13.86 15.77 -21.40
N LEU A 6 14.98 15.47 -22.06
CA LEU A 6 16.01 14.61 -21.52
C LEU A 6 17.19 15.48 -21.08
N VAL A 7 17.55 15.41 -19.80
CA VAL A 7 18.68 16.14 -19.21
C VAL A 7 19.84 15.16 -18.96
N LEU A 8 21.07 15.60 -19.25
CA LEU A 8 22.27 14.79 -18.97
C LEU A 8 22.43 14.56 -17.45
N GLY A 9 22.87 13.37 -17.05
CA GLY A 9 23.02 12.96 -15.65
C GLY A 9 21.74 12.42 -15.00
N GLN A 10 20.60 12.46 -15.68
CA GLN A 10 19.37 11.85 -15.17
C GLN A 10 19.41 10.32 -15.35
N THR A 11 18.82 9.58 -14.40
CA THR A 11 18.61 8.15 -14.58
C THR A 11 17.37 7.94 -15.43
N ILE A 12 17.46 7.11 -16.47
CA ILE A 12 16.33 6.79 -17.34
C ILE A 12 16.13 5.28 -17.42
N LEU A 13 14.88 4.88 -17.54
CA LEU A 13 14.49 3.53 -17.94
C LEU A 13 14.18 3.55 -19.45
N VAL A 14 14.89 2.71 -20.19
CA VAL A 14 14.74 2.53 -21.64
C VAL A 14 14.11 1.17 -21.90
N GLU A 15 12.98 1.18 -22.59
CA GLU A 15 12.28 -0.01 -23.05
C GLU A 15 12.69 -0.29 -24.50
N LEU A 16 13.30 -1.46 -24.72
CA LEU A 16 13.58 -2.03 -26.04
C LEU A 16 12.52 -3.08 -26.38
N GLU A 17 12.65 -3.76 -27.52
CA GLU A 17 11.68 -4.78 -27.96
C GLU A 17 11.65 -6.02 -27.06
N GLU A 18 12.81 -6.42 -26.50
CA GLU A 18 12.94 -7.63 -25.67
C GLU A 18 13.53 -7.35 -24.27
N GLU A 19 13.99 -6.12 -24.00
CA GLU A 19 14.74 -5.79 -22.79
C GLU A 19 14.29 -4.44 -22.17
N CYS A 20 14.35 -4.36 -20.84
CA CYS A 20 14.12 -3.11 -20.09
C CYS A 20 15.40 -2.75 -19.34
N LEU A 21 15.99 -1.62 -19.70
CA LEU A 21 17.33 -1.23 -19.29
C LEU A 21 17.29 0.08 -18.50
N LEU A 22 17.94 0.09 -17.35
CA LEU A 22 18.06 1.26 -16.49
C LEU A 22 19.48 1.80 -16.57
N GLY A 23 19.65 3.09 -16.85
CA GLY A 23 20.97 3.70 -16.96
C GLY A 23 20.97 5.22 -16.84
N GLU A 24 22.12 5.78 -16.55
CA GLU A 24 22.33 7.22 -16.43
C GLU A 24 22.64 7.84 -17.78
N LEU A 25 21.92 8.90 -18.17
CA LEU A 25 22.06 9.51 -19.48
C LEU A 25 23.33 10.37 -19.57
N VAL A 26 24.33 9.92 -20.33
CA VAL A 26 25.62 10.60 -20.46
C VAL A 26 25.71 11.46 -21.71
N HIS A 27 25.07 11.04 -22.81
CA HIS A 27 25.14 11.77 -24.07
C HIS A 27 23.88 11.57 -24.92
N ILE A 28 23.48 12.61 -25.65
CA ILE A 28 22.41 12.57 -26.65
C ILE A 28 23.00 13.09 -27.96
N GLY A 29 22.81 12.36 -29.06
CA GLY A 29 23.19 12.84 -30.40
C GLY A 29 22.49 14.15 -30.74
N SER A 30 23.13 15.02 -31.52
CA SER A 30 22.67 16.37 -31.84
C SER A 30 21.25 16.44 -32.46
N ASP A 31 20.81 15.33 -33.07
CA ASP A 31 19.51 15.11 -33.71
C ASP A 31 18.61 14.11 -32.96
N ARG A 32 18.99 13.71 -31.74
CA ARG A 32 18.37 12.61 -30.96
C ARG A 32 18.38 11.25 -31.70
N SER A 33 19.32 11.03 -32.62
CA SER A 33 19.47 9.74 -33.33
C SER A 33 19.89 8.59 -32.42
N PHE A 34 20.69 8.88 -31.39
CA PHE A 34 21.12 7.91 -30.39
C PHE A 34 21.32 8.57 -29.03
N MET A 35 21.33 7.76 -27.99
CA MET A 35 21.73 8.15 -26.65
C MET A 35 22.72 7.16 -26.06
N ARG A 36 23.56 7.65 -25.16
CA ARG A 36 24.56 6.84 -24.47
C ARG A 36 24.25 6.85 -22.98
N LEU A 37 24.15 5.65 -22.42
CA LEU A 37 23.87 5.43 -21.01
C LEU A 37 25.09 4.86 -20.31
N ALA A 38 25.33 5.28 -19.07
CA ALA A 38 26.28 4.67 -18.16
C ALA A 38 25.56 3.86 -17.07
N ASN A 39 26.30 2.96 -16.43
CA ASN A 39 25.80 2.08 -15.36
C ASN A 39 24.54 1.29 -15.77
N VAL A 40 24.50 0.86 -17.04
CA VAL A 40 23.32 0.22 -17.62
C VAL A 40 23.07 -1.14 -16.99
N ARG A 41 21.89 -1.32 -16.43
CA ARG A 41 21.44 -2.55 -15.80
C ARG A 41 20.18 -3.05 -16.49
N ASP A 42 20.17 -4.34 -16.81
CA ASP A 42 18.95 -5.05 -17.20
C ASP A 42 18.05 -5.28 -16.00
N MET A 43 16.80 -4.85 -16.09
CA MET A 43 15.81 -5.03 -15.04
C MET A 43 15.31 -6.47 -14.95
N VAL A 44 15.36 -7.24 -16.04
CA VAL A 44 14.90 -8.63 -16.09
C VAL A 44 16.03 -9.58 -15.70
N THR A 45 17.21 -9.43 -16.30
CA THR A 45 18.33 -10.37 -16.06
C THR A 45 19.25 -9.95 -14.91
N LYS A 46 19.09 -8.73 -14.36
CA LYS A 46 19.97 -8.10 -13.36
C LYS A 46 21.43 -7.96 -13.81
N LYS A 47 21.72 -8.16 -15.09
CA LYS A 47 23.06 -8.07 -15.66
C LYS A 47 23.44 -6.60 -15.85
N ASN A 48 24.69 -6.27 -15.50
CA ASN A 48 25.24 -4.93 -15.68
C ASN A 48 26.06 -4.89 -16.97
N TYR A 49 25.70 -3.98 -17.86
CA TYR A 49 26.30 -3.79 -19.17
C TYR A 49 27.25 -2.58 -19.24
N GLY A 50 27.40 -1.84 -18.14
CA GLY A 50 28.33 -0.71 -18.05
C GLY A 50 27.88 0.47 -18.90
N VAL A 51 28.71 0.89 -19.87
CA VAL A 51 28.37 2.00 -20.77
C VAL A 51 27.91 1.46 -22.11
N GLN A 52 26.69 1.79 -22.51
CA GLN A 52 26.07 1.32 -23.75
C GLN A 52 25.47 2.47 -24.57
N THR A 53 25.37 2.25 -25.88
CA THR A 53 24.77 3.21 -26.83
C THR A 53 23.52 2.59 -27.43
N TYR A 54 22.42 3.34 -27.42
CA TYR A 54 21.12 2.91 -27.93
C TYR A 54 20.67 3.86 -29.02
N TYR A 55 20.27 3.30 -30.16
CA TYR A 55 19.74 4.08 -31.29
C TYR A 55 18.24 4.28 -31.13
N ASN A 56 17.73 5.42 -31.60
CA ASN A 56 16.30 5.75 -31.53
C ASN A 56 15.41 4.70 -32.23
N SER A 57 15.93 3.96 -33.21
CA SER A 57 15.22 2.85 -33.86
C SER A 57 14.94 1.66 -32.94
N GLU A 58 15.73 1.49 -31.88
CA GLU A 58 15.63 0.35 -30.94
C GLU A 58 14.76 0.69 -29.72
N ILE A 59 14.55 1.99 -29.46
CA ILE A 59 13.91 2.48 -28.25
C ILE A 59 12.40 2.61 -28.46
N ARG A 60 11.63 1.78 -27.74
CA ARG A 60 10.17 1.81 -27.72
C ARG A 60 9.65 2.89 -26.78
N ASN A 61 10.26 3.04 -25.61
CA ASN A 61 9.81 3.99 -24.59
C ASN A 61 10.97 4.48 -23.70
N ILE A 62 10.80 5.66 -23.09
CA ILE A 62 11.77 6.26 -22.17
C ILE A 62 11.02 6.85 -20.98
N GLN A 63 11.41 6.48 -19.76
CA GLN A 63 10.90 7.06 -18.52
C GLN A 63 12.05 7.70 -17.74
N VAL A 64 11.87 8.95 -17.29
CA VAL A 64 12.86 9.66 -16.47
C VAL A 64 12.63 9.33 -15.00
N MET A 65 13.66 8.84 -14.33
CA MET A 65 13.66 8.59 -12.89
C MET A 65 14.22 9.82 -12.18
N VAL A 66 13.41 10.49 -11.38
CA VAL A 66 13.86 11.65 -10.59
C VAL A 66 14.60 11.12 -9.36
N ALA A 67 15.92 11.32 -9.31
CA ALA A 67 16.71 11.09 -8.10
C ALA A 67 16.32 12.15 -7.04
N THR A 68 16.01 11.69 -5.83
CA THR A 68 15.70 12.60 -4.72
C THR A 68 17.02 13.10 -4.13
N GLU A 69 17.52 14.24 -4.62
CA GLU A 69 18.58 14.99 -3.93
C GLU A 69 18.12 16.41 -3.58
N GLN A 70 18.38 16.78 -2.32
CA GLN A 70 17.99 18.04 -1.70
C GLN A 70 18.87 19.21 -2.17
N LYS A 71 18.26 20.29 -2.68
CA LYS A 71 18.74 21.67 -2.53
C LYS A 71 17.60 22.69 -2.67
N PRO A 72 17.69 23.88 -2.04
CA PRO A 72 16.52 24.68 -1.69
C PRO A 72 16.29 25.92 -2.59
N LEU A 73 15.07 26.47 -2.39
CA LEU A 73 14.49 27.76 -2.80
C LEU A 73 13.60 27.84 -4.06
N ASP A 74 12.31 27.96 -3.73
CA ASP A 74 11.39 29.07 -4.03
C ASP A 74 10.70 29.24 -5.40
N SER A 75 9.38 29.14 -5.26
CA SER A 75 8.30 29.92 -5.85
C SER A 75 7.56 29.40 -7.10
N SER A 76 6.28 29.12 -6.83
CA SER A 76 5.10 29.24 -7.69
C SER A 76 4.91 28.27 -8.85
N SER A 77 4.26 27.15 -8.54
CA SER A 77 2.99 26.77 -9.19
C SER A 77 2.26 25.76 -8.31
N ALA A 78 0.97 26.02 -8.11
CA ALA A 78 0.09 25.19 -7.31
C ALA A 78 -0.24 23.89 -8.06
N GLU A 79 0.50 22.82 -7.79
CA GLU A 79 0.08 21.44 -8.00
C GLU A 79 0.43 20.64 -6.73
N ASN A 80 -0.48 20.68 -5.75
CA ASN A 80 -0.45 19.74 -4.62
C ASN A 80 -0.91 18.37 -5.12
N VAL A 81 -0.08 17.73 -5.92
CA VAL A 81 -0.12 16.28 -6.09
C VAL A 81 0.52 15.73 -4.83
N VAL A 82 -0.25 15.00 -4.03
CA VAL A 82 0.25 14.12 -2.96
C VAL A 82 1.57 13.53 -3.44
N LYS A 83 2.69 13.91 -2.83
CA LYS A 83 3.98 13.32 -3.13
C LYS A 83 3.82 11.84 -2.85
N SER A 84 3.51 11.06 -3.87
CA SER A 84 3.39 9.61 -3.80
C SER A 84 4.75 9.13 -3.35
N LYS A 85 4.88 8.87 -2.04
CA LYS A 85 6.05 8.20 -1.49
C LYS A 85 6.06 6.83 -2.14
N GLN A 86 6.87 6.72 -3.19
CA GLN A 86 7.09 5.50 -3.95
C GLN A 86 7.43 4.39 -2.96
N LEU A 87 6.89 3.19 -3.17
CA LEU A 87 7.42 2.01 -2.52
C LEU A 87 8.94 1.99 -2.75
N SER A 88 9.73 1.95 -1.68
CA SER A 88 11.17 1.72 -1.84
C SER A 88 11.38 0.40 -2.60
N LEU A 89 12.39 0.34 -3.46
CA LEU A 89 12.69 -0.87 -4.24
C LEU A 89 12.89 -2.09 -3.34
N ASP A 90 13.52 -1.89 -2.18
CA ASP A 90 13.75 -2.95 -1.18
C ASP A 90 12.42 -3.49 -0.64
N TYR A 91 11.46 -2.62 -0.32
CA TYR A 91 10.13 -3.04 0.14
C TYR A 91 9.35 -3.79 -0.95
N LEU A 92 9.48 -3.37 -2.22
CA LEU A 92 8.83 -4.07 -3.32
C LEU A 92 9.40 -5.48 -3.51
N ASP A 93 10.73 -5.63 -3.45
CA ASP A 93 11.40 -6.92 -3.52
C ASP A 93 10.97 -7.85 -2.36
N GLU A 94 10.89 -7.32 -1.13
CA GLU A 94 10.36 -8.06 0.03
C GLU A 94 8.90 -8.48 -0.19
N THR A 95 8.07 -7.59 -0.73
CA THR A 95 6.66 -7.87 -1.02
C THR A 95 6.50 -8.97 -2.07
N LEU A 96 7.31 -8.95 -3.12
CA LEU A 96 7.32 -9.99 -4.16
C LEU A 96 7.83 -11.33 -3.64
N ALA A 97 8.81 -11.31 -2.72
CA ALA A 97 9.25 -12.51 -2.00
C ALA A 97 8.10 -13.10 -1.17
N GLN A 98 7.38 -12.27 -0.40
CA GLN A 98 6.22 -12.72 0.39
C GLN A 98 5.11 -13.35 -0.46
N ILE A 99 4.84 -12.80 -1.65
CA ILE A 99 3.87 -13.39 -2.61
C ILE A 99 4.31 -14.79 -3.02
N THR A 100 5.61 -15.00 -3.24
CA THR A 100 6.17 -16.28 -3.65
C THR A 100 6.20 -17.28 -2.49
N ASP A 101 6.55 -16.82 -1.29
CA ASP A 101 6.75 -17.62 -0.07
C ASP A 101 5.44 -17.81 0.74
N HIS A 102 4.28 -17.55 0.15
CA HIS A 102 3.00 -17.70 0.81
C HIS A 102 2.78 -19.13 1.33
N VAL A 103 2.04 -19.24 2.44
CA VAL A 103 1.71 -20.51 3.07
C VAL A 103 0.29 -20.93 2.67
N PHE A 104 0.19 -21.93 1.80
CA PHE A 104 -1.10 -22.54 1.44
C PHE A 104 -1.53 -23.63 2.42
N ILE A 105 -2.78 -23.55 2.87
CA ILE A 105 -3.36 -24.38 3.93
C ILE A 105 -4.72 -24.90 3.47
N HIS A 106 -4.88 -26.21 3.37
CA HIS A 106 -6.11 -26.85 2.89
C HIS A 106 -6.70 -27.86 3.89
N GLN A 107 -6.09 -28.01 5.05
CA GLN A 107 -6.51 -28.92 6.11
C GLN A 107 -6.00 -28.42 7.47
N ALA A 108 -6.64 -28.85 8.56
CA ALA A 108 -6.25 -28.49 9.93
C ALA A 108 -5.10 -29.37 10.44
N ASP A 109 -3.93 -29.27 9.80
CA ASP A 109 -2.70 -29.95 10.18
C ASP A 109 -1.75 -29.06 11.01
N ILE A 110 -0.50 -29.50 11.19
CA ILE A 110 0.53 -28.75 11.92
C ILE A 110 0.74 -27.37 11.30
N LYS A 111 0.77 -27.27 9.96
CA LYS A 111 0.95 -26.01 9.24
C LYS A 111 -0.18 -25.05 9.54
N TYR A 112 -1.42 -25.54 9.55
CA TYR A 112 -2.57 -24.74 9.97
C TYR A 112 -2.40 -24.21 11.42
N HIS A 113 -2.12 -25.09 12.38
CA HIS A 113 -2.04 -24.68 13.78
C HIS A 113 -0.89 -23.70 14.06
N ASP A 114 0.26 -23.88 13.40
CA ASP A 114 1.38 -22.95 13.50
C ASP A 114 1.06 -21.59 12.87
N SER A 115 0.35 -21.59 11.74
CA SER A 115 -0.12 -20.37 11.08
C SER A 115 -1.12 -19.61 11.96
N ILE A 116 -2.10 -20.29 12.56
CA ILE A 116 -3.05 -19.68 13.50
C ILE A 116 -2.33 -19.13 14.73
N ARG A 117 -1.38 -19.88 15.30
CA ARG A 117 -0.59 -19.42 16.46
C ARG A 117 0.22 -18.17 16.14
N PHE A 118 0.78 -18.10 14.93
CA PHE A 118 1.46 -16.92 14.43
C PHE A 118 0.49 -15.74 14.28
N LEU A 119 -0.61 -15.91 13.55
CA LEU A 119 -1.61 -14.86 13.30
C LEU A 119 -2.22 -14.32 14.59
N LYS A 120 -2.45 -15.16 15.61
CA LYS A 120 -2.99 -14.73 16.91
C LYS A 120 -2.07 -13.76 17.66
N LYS A 121 -0.77 -13.73 17.37
CA LYS A 121 0.19 -12.78 17.95
C LYS A 121 0.09 -11.39 17.31
N GLN A 122 -0.42 -11.32 16.09
CA GLN A 122 -0.50 -10.08 15.32
C GLN A 122 -1.60 -9.14 15.82
N ARG A 123 -1.52 -7.87 15.44
CA ARG A 123 -2.55 -6.85 15.71
C ARG A 123 -3.25 -6.36 14.45
N HIS A 124 -2.53 -6.33 13.34
CA HIS A 124 -3.02 -5.91 12.04
C HIS A 124 -3.01 -7.11 11.11
N LEU A 125 -4.11 -7.31 10.40
CA LEU A 125 -4.30 -8.42 9.48
C LEU A 125 -4.89 -7.90 8.18
N GLY A 126 -4.20 -8.04 7.05
CA GLY A 126 -4.84 -7.90 5.74
C GLY A 126 -5.75 -9.11 5.51
N ILE A 127 -6.97 -8.92 5.02
CA ILE A 127 -7.85 -10.03 4.66
C ILE A 127 -8.45 -9.84 3.26
N ALA A 128 -8.49 -10.93 2.51
CA ALA A 128 -9.18 -11.02 1.22
C ALA A 128 -9.92 -12.36 1.15
N MET A 129 -11.06 -12.36 0.46
CA MET A 129 -11.85 -13.57 0.21
C MET A 129 -12.14 -13.66 -1.29
N GLU A 130 -12.01 -14.86 -1.84
CA GLU A 130 -12.18 -15.11 -3.27
C GLU A 130 -13.48 -15.87 -3.56
N CYS A 131 -14.05 -15.67 -4.76
CA CYS A 131 -15.34 -16.20 -5.19
C CYS A 131 -16.53 -15.71 -4.34
N ILE A 132 -16.49 -14.45 -3.90
CA ILE A 132 -17.55 -13.81 -3.11
C ILE A 132 -18.25 -12.65 -3.83
N GLU A 133 -18.08 -12.51 -5.14
CA GLU A 133 -18.52 -11.35 -5.95
C GLU A 133 -20.03 -11.06 -5.83
N HIS A 134 -20.83 -12.06 -5.47
CA HIS A 134 -22.28 -11.96 -5.25
C HIS A 134 -22.68 -12.06 -3.77
N GLY A 135 -21.74 -11.84 -2.84
CA GLY A 135 -21.97 -11.86 -1.39
C GLY A 135 -22.62 -13.16 -0.91
N ARG A 136 -23.75 -13.04 -0.20
CA ARG A 136 -24.55 -14.18 0.26
C ARG A 136 -25.00 -15.14 -0.85
N HIS A 137 -25.10 -14.64 -2.09
CA HIS A 137 -25.55 -15.43 -3.25
C HIS A 137 -24.41 -16.10 -4.02
N SER A 138 -23.14 -15.82 -3.70
CA SER A 138 -22.02 -16.54 -4.31
C SER A 138 -22.14 -18.04 -4.07
N LYS A 139 -21.89 -18.88 -5.08
CA LYS A 139 -22.14 -20.33 -4.92
C LYS A 139 -21.19 -20.97 -3.91
N SER A 140 -19.90 -20.65 -3.98
CA SER A 140 -18.86 -21.29 -3.18
C SER A 140 -17.72 -20.29 -2.97
N PRO A 141 -17.69 -19.56 -1.84
CA PRO A 141 -16.49 -18.86 -1.40
C PRO A 141 -15.32 -19.83 -1.35
N SER A 142 -14.20 -19.44 -1.95
CA SER A 142 -13.15 -20.38 -2.29
C SER A 142 -11.97 -20.32 -1.33
N LEU A 143 -11.47 -19.10 -1.11
CA LEU A 143 -10.25 -18.83 -0.35
C LEU A 143 -10.51 -17.74 0.68
N LEU A 144 -9.82 -17.84 1.82
CA LEU A 144 -9.59 -16.73 2.74
C LEU A 144 -8.08 -16.51 2.82
N SER A 145 -7.60 -15.40 2.29
CA SER A 145 -6.20 -14.98 2.40
C SER A 145 -6.06 -14.03 3.58
N ILE A 146 -5.03 -14.24 4.42
CA ILE A 146 -4.70 -13.39 5.55
C ILE A 146 -3.22 -13.00 5.45
N ALA A 147 -2.93 -11.71 5.40
CA ALA A 147 -1.57 -11.18 5.44
C ALA A 147 -1.24 -10.60 6.82
N ALA A 148 -0.04 -10.92 7.31
CA ALA A 148 0.70 -10.12 8.27
C ALA A 148 1.68 -9.21 7.52
N PHE A 149 2.56 -8.49 8.23
CA PHE A 149 3.56 -7.62 7.58
C PHE A 149 4.64 -8.38 6.81
N ASP A 150 4.93 -9.61 7.22
CA ASP A 150 6.07 -10.42 6.80
C ASP A 150 5.66 -11.79 6.24
N SER A 151 4.37 -12.11 6.18
CA SER A 151 3.89 -13.45 5.84
C SER A 151 2.45 -13.44 5.33
N ILE A 152 2.17 -14.32 4.37
CA ILE A 152 0.86 -14.49 3.75
C ILE A 152 0.38 -15.93 3.97
N PHE A 153 -0.86 -16.08 4.41
CA PHE A 153 -1.51 -17.37 4.64
C PHE A 153 -2.77 -17.47 3.79
N ILE A 154 -2.86 -18.50 2.97
CA ILE A 154 -4.02 -18.74 2.08
C ILE A 154 -4.73 -20.00 2.56
N PHE A 155 -5.94 -19.82 3.10
CA PHE A 155 -6.77 -20.91 3.60
C PHE A 155 -7.79 -21.34 2.54
N ASP A 156 -7.78 -22.62 2.17
CA ASP A 156 -8.78 -23.23 1.27
C ASP A 156 -10.10 -23.49 2.01
N ILE A 157 -10.85 -22.42 2.26
CA ILE A 157 -12.13 -22.46 2.99
C ILE A 157 -13.22 -23.24 2.24
N LYS A 158 -13.04 -23.51 0.94
CA LYS A 158 -13.93 -24.39 0.18
C LYS A 158 -13.85 -25.84 0.68
N TRP A 159 -12.66 -26.28 1.09
CA TRP A 159 -12.42 -27.64 1.58
C TRP A 159 -12.48 -27.74 3.10
N MET A 160 -11.89 -26.78 3.82
CA MET A 160 -11.73 -26.89 5.27
C MET A 160 -12.76 -26.07 6.08
N GLU A 161 -13.66 -25.36 5.40
CA GLU A 161 -14.57 -24.37 5.99
C GLU A 161 -13.85 -23.27 6.78
N ILE A 162 -14.62 -22.37 7.42
CA ILE A 162 -14.05 -21.40 8.36
C ILE A 162 -14.11 -21.98 9.78
N THR A 163 -12.96 -22.44 10.24
CA THR A 163 -12.74 -22.98 11.59
C THR A 163 -13.01 -21.97 12.72
N ALA A 164 -13.19 -22.45 13.95
CA ALA A 164 -13.40 -21.61 15.13
C ALA A 164 -12.22 -20.66 15.40
N ASP A 165 -10.98 -21.11 15.18
CA ASP A 165 -9.81 -20.26 15.34
C ASP A 165 -9.79 -19.12 14.31
N MET A 166 -10.10 -19.40 13.04
CA MET A 166 -10.21 -18.38 12.00
C MET A 166 -11.35 -17.40 12.32
N ARG A 167 -12.49 -17.89 12.82
CA ARG A 167 -13.58 -17.06 13.30
C ARG A 167 -13.12 -16.08 14.38
N SER A 168 -12.29 -16.51 15.33
CA SER A 168 -11.74 -15.59 16.35
C SER A 168 -10.89 -14.47 15.71
N LEU A 169 -10.06 -14.81 14.72
CA LEU A 169 -9.25 -13.84 13.96
C LEU A 169 -10.10 -12.86 13.14
N LEU A 170 -11.34 -13.19 12.78
CA LEU A 170 -12.27 -12.34 12.02
C LEU A 170 -13.25 -11.53 12.88
N THR A 171 -13.54 -11.97 14.11
CA THR A 171 -14.54 -11.33 14.99
C THR A 171 -13.93 -10.46 16.10
N ASP A 172 -12.88 -10.91 16.78
CA ASP A 172 -12.32 -10.23 17.96
C ASP A 172 -11.79 -8.82 17.62
N ASN A 173 -12.25 -7.80 18.34
CA ASN A 173 -11.86 -6.40 18.14
C ASN A 173 -10.40 -6.09 18.52
N ARG A 174 -9.68 -7.04 19.12
CA ARG A 174 -8.23 -6.99 19.30
C ARG A 174 -7.48 -6.81 17.98
N TYR A 175 -8.00 -7.43 16.91
CA TYR A 175 -7.40 -7.40 15.58
C TYR A 175 -8.04 -6.31 14.73
N ARG A 176 -7.21 -5.48 14.11
CA ARG A 176 -7.62 -4.57 13.06
C ARG A 176 -7.47 -5.28 11.73
N ARG A 177 -8.59 -5.55 11.05
CA ARG A 177 -8.56 -6.16 9.71
C ARG A 177 -8.52 -5.08 8.66
N VAL A 178 -7.59 -5.17 7.72
CA VAL A 178 -7.56 -4.32 6.54
C VAL A 178 -8.14 -5.09 5.38
N LEU A 179 -9.00 -4.44 4.61
CA LEU A 179 -9.66 -5.04 3.45
C LEU A 179 -9.92 -3.97 2.39
N CYS A 180 -10.32 -4.40 1.20
CA CYS A 180 -10.80 -3.52 0.14
C CYS A 180 -12.26 -3.85 -0.15
N ASN A 181 -13.15 -2.85 -0.08
CA ASN A 181 -14.59 -2.99 -0.32
C ASN A 181 -15.26 -4.06 0.58
N GLY A 182 -15.25 -3.79 1.89
CA GLY A 182 -15.70 -4.72 2.92
C GLY A 182 -17.18 -5.06 2.91
N ARG A 183 -18.00 -4.38 2.09
CA ARG A 183 -19.43 -4.67 1.93
C ARG A 183 -19.67 -6.13 1.55
N VAL A 184 -18.93 -6.60 0.53
CA VAL A 184 -19.09 -7.94 -0.03
C VAL A 184 -18.53 -9.00 0.92
N VAL A 185 -17.36 -8.75 1.50
CA VAL A 185 -16.73 -9.61 2.51
C VAL A 185 -17.65 -9.79 3.72
N ARG A 186 -18.19 -8.68 4.26
CA ARG A 186 -19.09 -8.72 5.42
C ARG A 186 -20.39 -9.47 5.12
N ASP A 187 -20.99 -9.26 3.95
CA ASP A 187 -22.20 -9.97 3.53
C ASP A 187 -21.94 -11.49 3.41
N ALA A 188 -20.85 -11.88 2.75
CA ALA A 188 -20.46 -13.28 2.63
C ALA A 188 -20.22 -13.92 4.02
N LEU A 189 -19.42 -13.28 4.88
CA LEU A 189 -19.13 -13.78 6.23
C LEU A 189 -20.39 -13.93 7.09
N GLN A 190 -21.25 -12.91 7.10
CA GLN A 190 -22.44 -12.90 7.95
C GLN A 190 -23.43 -13.99 7.52
N TYR A 191 -23.75 -14.08 6.23
CA TYR A 191 -24.86 -14.92 5.78
C TYR A 191 -24.46 -16.33 5.39
N LYS A 192 -23.21 -16.57 5.00
CA LYS A 192 -22.74 -17.93 4.65
C LYS A 192 -22.05 -18.63 5.80
N PHE A 193 -21.38 -17.89 6.67
CA PHE A 193 -20.58 -18.46 7.75
C PHE A 193 -21.10 -18.09 9.14
N GLY A 194 -22.11 -17.21 9.24
CA GLY A 194 -22.61 -16.73 10.53
C GLY A 194 -21.55 -15.96 11.31
N ILE A 195 -20.65 -15.24 10.62
CA ILE A 195 -19.52 -14.52 11.19
C ILE A 195 -19.78 -13.02 11.09
N THR A 196 -19.85 -12.34 12.24
CA THR A 196 -19.90 -10.88 12.30
C THR A 196 -18.49 -10.33 12.32
N LEU A 197 -18.05 -9.81 11.17
CA LEU A 197 -16.74 -9.19 11.02
C LEU A 197 -16.56 -8.04 12.03
N GLY A 198 -15.46 -8.06 12.78
CA GLY A 198 -15.14 -7.04 13.78
C GLY A 198 -14.59 -5.74 13.18
N LYS A 199 -13.85 -4.96 13.97
CA LYS A 199 -13.27 -3.68 13.52
C LYS A 199 -12.38 -3.83 12.27
N CYS A 200 -12.70 -3.04 11.25
CA CYS A 200 -11.95 -3.00 9.99
C CYS A 200 -11.38 -1.61 9.68
N PHE A 201 -10.39 -1.60 8.80
CA PHE A 201 -9.97 -0.45 8.01
C PHE A 201 -10.23 -0.82 6.53
N ASP A 202 -10.95 0.03 5.80
CA ASP A 202 -11.29 -0.23 4.40
C ASP A 202 -10.53 0.73 3.48
N VAL A 203 -9.66 0.15 2.66
CA VAL A 203 -8.81 0.85 1.68
C VAL A 203 -9.66 1.67 0.71
N MET A 204 -10.81 1.12 0.26
CA MET A 204 -11.71 1.83 -0.66
C MET A 204 -12.30 3.07 0.03
N ILE A 205 -12.74 2.93 1.29
CA ILE A 205 -13.32 4.06 2.04
C ILE A 205 -12.26 5.14 2.27
N ALA A 206 -11.04 4.77 2.62
CA ALA A 206 -9.94 5.70 2.79
C ALA A 206 -9.64 6.48 1.50
N HIS A 207 -9.51 5.80 0.36
CA HIS A 207 -9.31 6.45 -0.94
C HIS A 207 -10.45 7.43 -1.30
N VAL A 208 -11.71 7.05 -1.07
CA VAL A 208 -12.87 7.93 -1.30
C VAL A 208 -12.81 9.17 -0.40
N ALA A 209 -12.49 8.99 0.88
CA ALA A 209 -12.41 10.09 1.84
C ALA A 209 -11.31 11.09 1.47
N ILE A 210 -10.12 10.59 1.12
CA ILE A 210 -8.98 11.39 0.66
C ILE A 210 -9.34 12.14 -0.62
N SER A 211 -9.88 11.44 -1.62
CA SER A 211 -10.27 12.06 -2.90
C SER A 211 -11.30 13.17 -2.72
N LYS A 212 -12.29 12.98 -1.83
CA LYS A 212 -13.28 14.01 -1.50
C LYS A 212 -12.65 15.21 -0.79
N ALA A 213 -11.73 14.98 0.14
CA ALA A 213 -11.02 16.05 0.84
C ALA A 213 -10.18 16.91 -0.14
N GLU A 214 -9.64 16.28 -1.19
CA GLU A 214 -8.91 16.95 -2.27
C GLU A 214 -9.82 17.58 -3.35
N GLY A 215 -11.15 17.46 -3.23
CA GLY A 215 -12.10 17.96 -4.23
C GLY A 215 -12.09 17.19 -5.56
N LYS A 216 -11.52 15.98 -5.59
CA LYS A 216 -11.45 15.12 -6.79
C LYS A 216 -12.74 14.33 -6.97
N ALA A 217 -13.13 14.16 -8.23
CA ALA A 217 -14.23 13.26 -8.58
C ALA A 217 -13.82 11.80 -8.32
N VAL A 218 -14.69 11.07 -7.64
CA VAL A 218 -14.48 9.65 -7.35
C VAL A 218 -15.20 8.83 -8.42
N GLY A 219 -14.44 7.96 -9.11
CA GLY A 219 -14.99 7.04 -10.12
C GLY A 219 -16.04 6.07 -9.54
N SER A 220 -16.90 5.54 -10.40
CA SER A 220 -17.99 4.63 -10.00
C SER A 220 -17.51 3.25 -9.54
N ALA A 221 -16.32 2.82 -9.97
CA ALA A 221 -15.71 1.55 -9.60
C ALA A 221 -14.29 1.80 -9.07
N ILE A 222 -14.05 1.44 -7.81
CA ILE A 222 -12.75 1.55 -7.16
C ILE A 222 -12.30 0.13 -6.86
N SER A 223 -11.13 -0.26 -7.38
CA SER A 223 -10.54 -1.57 -7.18
C SER A 223 -9.24 -1.47 -6.37
N LEU A 224 -8.77 -2.61 -5.86
CA LEU A 224 -7.45 -2.68 -5.25
C LEU A 224 -6.35 -2.34 -6.28
N GLN A 225 -6.48 -2.84 -7.52
CA GLN A 225 -5.59 -2.50 -8.64
C GLN A 225 -5.46 -0.97 -8.83
N SER A 226 -6.58 -0.23 -8.86
CA SER A 226 -6.52 1.23 -9.01
C SER A 226 -5.85 1.90 -7.81
N CYS A 227 -6.05 1.36 -6.60
CA CYS A 227 -5.41 1.91 -5.40
C CYS A 227 -3.89 1.67 -5.42
N VAL A 228 -3.42 0.46 -5.71
CA VAL A 228 -1.97 0.18 -5.73
C VAL A 228 -1.27 0.88 -6.88
N GLN A 229 -1.93 1.04 -8.03
CA GLN A 229 -1.39 1.82 -9.13
C GLN A 229 -1.24 3.29 -8.73
N HIS A 230 -2.27 3.87 -8.14
CA HIS A 230 -2.27 5.29 -7.79
C HIS A 230 -1.31 5.63 -6.65
N TYR A 231 -1.33 4.82 -5.59
CA TYR A 231 -0.62 5.14 -4.34
C TYR A 231 0.75 4.49 -4.23
N LEU A 232 0.92 3.31 -4.83
CA LEU A 232 2.16 2.54 -4.76
C LEU A 232 2.92 2.51 -6.08
N ASN A 233 2.39 3.18 -7.12
CA ASN A 233 2.98 3.29 -8.45
C ASN A 233 3.22 1.93 -9.14
N LEU A 234 2.36 0.94 -8.86
CA LEU A 234 2.41 -0.38 -9.50
C LEU A 234 1.80 -0.36 -10.91
N PRO A 235 2.20 -1.30 -11.80
CA PRO A 235 1.64 -1.40 -13.15
C PRO A 235 0.12 -1.60 -13.17
N ASP A 236 -0.55 -1.07 -14.21
CA ASP A 236 -2.01 -1.16 -14.42
C ASP A 236 -2.54 -2.60 -14.57
N LYS A 237 -1.67 -3.53 -14.97
CA LYS A 237 -1.97 -4.97 -15.11
C LYS A 237 -1.18 -5.81 -14.12
N PHE A 238 -1.07 -5.34 -12.88
CA PHE A 238 -0.35 -6.05 -11.83
C PHE A 238 -1.13 -7.28 -11.34
N PHE A 239 -2.47 -7.18 -11.28
CA PHE A 239 -3.39 -8.27 -10.95
C PHE A 239 -3.92 -8.94 -12.21
N ASP A 240 -4.03 -10.28 -12.20
CA ASP A 240 -4.71 -11.02 -13.25
C ASP A 240 -6.19 -11.25 -12.90
N MET A 241 -7.07 -10.54 -13.60
CA MET A 241 -8.53 -10.62 -13.38
C MET A 241 -9.17 -11.88 -13.98
N ASN A 242 -8.43 -12.69 -14.74
CA ASN A 242 -8.97 -13.88 -15.40
C ASN A 242 -8.82 -15.16 -14.57
N ILE A 243 -8.24 -15.05 -13.37
CA ILE A 243 -8.00 -16.19 -12.50
C ILE A 243 -9.32 -16.71 -11.94
N ASP A 244 -9.53 -18.01 -12.12
CA ASP A 244 -10.65 -18.73 -11.50
C ASP A 244 -10.19 -19.39 -10.20
N PHE A 245 -10.44 -18.70 -9.09
CA PHE A 245 -10.15 -19.23 -7.74
C PHE A 245 -11.00 -20.45 -7.36
N SER A 246 -12.04 -20.80 -8.13
CA SER A 246 -12.96 -21.89 -7.81
C SER A 246 -12.43 -23.28 -8.20
N LEU A 247 -11.47 -23.34 -9.12
CA LEU A 247 -10.92 -24.59 -9.67
C LEU A 247 -10.03 -25.32 -8.65
N ARG A 248 -10.00 -26.66 -8.77
CA ARG A 248 -9.16 -27.53 -7.94
C ARG A 248 -8.50 -28.62 -8.80
N PRO A 249 -7.24 -29.01 -8.50
CA PRO A 249 -6.35 -28.41 -7.50
C PRO A 249 -5.96 -26.97 -7.87
N LEU A 250 -5.67 -26.14 -6.87
CA LEU A 250 -5.21 -24.77 -7.11
C LEU A 250 -3.78 -24.80 -7.65
N ASN A 251 -3.56 -24.21 -8.83
CA ASN A 251 -2.23 -24.01 -9.39
C ASN A 251 -1.50 -22.88 -8.65
N ASP A 252 -0.19 -22.80 -8.84
CA ASP A 252 0.63 -21.83 -8.11
C ASP A 252 0.35 -20.38 -8.54
N ASP A 253 -0.01 -20.17 -9.80
CA ASP A 253 -0.40 -18.85 -10.31
C ASP A 253 -1.63 -18.31 -9.57
N THR A 254 -2.66 -19.14 -9.38
CA THR A 254 -3.87 -18.79 -8.64
C THR A 254 -3.55 -18.45 -7.19
N LYS A 255 -2.63 -19.18 -6.55
CA LYS A 255 -2.22 -18.88 -5.17
C LYS A 255 -1.45 -17.56 -5.10
N ARG A 256 -0.55 -17.29 -6.05
CA ARG A 256 0.17 -16.00 -6.12
C ARG A 256 -0.79 -14.83 -6.34
N GLU A 257 -1.81 -14.99 -7.15
CA GLU A 257 -2.83 -13.95 -7.36
C GLU A 257 -3.70 -13.73 -6.11
N ALA A 258 -4.06 -14.80 -5.39
CA ALA A 258 -4.72 -14.68 -4.09
C ALA A 258 -3.83 -14.02 -3.02
N ALA A 259 -2.51 -14.20 -3.10
CA ALA A 259 -1.54 -13.51 -2.25
C ALA A 259 -1.45 -12.01 -2.58
N LYS A 260 -1.43 -11.65 -3.87
CA LYS A 260 -1.45 -10.24 -4.32
C LYS A 260 -2.68 -9.50 -3.77
N ASN A 261 -3.84 -10.16 -3.72
CA ASN A 261 -5.09 -9.56 -3.23
C ASN A 261 -5.06 -9.13 -1.76
N VAL A 262 -4.06 -9.58 -0.99
CA VAL A 262 -3.97 -9.30 0.45
C VAL A 262 -2.68 -8.57 0.86
N VAL A 263 -1.56 -8.77 0.15
CA VAL A 263 -0.24 -8.28 0.60
C VAL A 263 -0.15 -6.75 0.69
N PHE A 264 -0.82 -6.03 -0.22
CA PHE A 264 -0.76 -4.57 -0.25
C PHE A 264 -1.68 -3.88 0.74
N LEU A 265 -2.55 -4.63 1.43
CA LEU A 265 -3.57 -4.03 2.29
C LEU A 265 -2.94 -3.31 3.49
N LEU A 266 -1.98 -3.95 4.17
CA LEU A 266 -1.30 -3.34 5.31
C LEU A 266 -0.45 -2.12 4.93
N PRO A 267 0.43 -2.17 3.89
CA PRO A 267 1.13 -0.96 3.44
C PRO A 267 0.20 0.17 2.98
N LEU A 268 -0.91 -0.14 2.29
CA LEU A 268 -1.90 0.89 1.94
C LEU A 268 -2.55 1.51 3.18
N GLN A 269 -2.87 0.71 4.20
CA GLN A 269 -3.35 1.23 5.47
C GLN A 269 -2.32 2.18 6.10
N ASP A 270 -1.07 1.74 6.17
CA ASP A 270 0.02 2.51 6.77
C ASP A 270 0.19 3.86 6.07
N LEU A 271 0.28 3.85 4.74
CA LEU A 271 0.34 5.05 3.90
C LEU A 271 -0.87 5.97 4.14
N PHE A 272 -2.08 5.44 4.08
CA PHE A 272 -3.28 6.26 4.26
C PHE A 272 -3.36 6.89 5.63
N ILE A 273 -3.06 6.14 6.69
CA ILE A 273 -3.13 6.65 8.05
C ILE A 273 -1.99 7.63 8.30
N HIS A 274 -0.74 7.18 8.12
CA HIS A 274 0.42 7.90 8.61
C HIS A 274 0.87 9.01 7.66
N GLU A 275 0.82 8.77 6.35
CA GLU A 275 1.40 9.69 5.38
C GLU A 275 0.38 10.67 4.78
N ILE A 276 -0.91 10.37 4.91
CA ILE A 276 -1.97 11.22 4.36
C ILE A 276 -2.86 11.77 5.47
N MET A 277 -3.53 10.92 6.24
CA MET A 277 -4.50 11.38 7.24
C MET A 277 -3.83 12.06 8.44
N LEU A 278 -2.64 11.61 8.84
CA LEU A 278 -1.89 12.15 9.98
C LEU A 278 -0.71 13.04 9.58
N GLU A 279 -0.55 13.40 8.31
CA GLU A 279 0.53 14.30 7.87
C GLU A 279 0.54 15.63 8.66
N PRO A 280 -0.60 16.33 8.85
CA PRO A 280 -0.58 17.59 9.59
C PRO A 280 -0.17 17.39 11.06
N TYR A 281 -0.56 16.24 11.65
CA TYR A 281 -0.16 15.88 13.01
C TYR A 281 1.35 15.65 13.11
N TYR A 282 1.95 14.95 12.16
CA TYR A 282 3.40 14.74 12.13
C TYR A 282 4.17 16.03 11.86
N THR A 283 3.66 16.90 10.99
CA THR A 283 4.23 18.23 10.76
C THR A 283 4.20 19.08 12.04
N SER A 284 3.09 19.09 12.77
CA SER A 284 3.00 19.75 14.08
C SER A 284 3.93 19.13 15.12
N SER A 285 4.03 17.80 15.17
CA SER A 285 4.96 17.08 16.08
C SER A 285 6.41 17.47 15.79
N ASN A 286 6.78 17.54 14.52
CA ASN A 286 8.12 17.92 14.10
C ASN A 286 8.43 19.37 14.47
N ARG A 287 7.51 20.31 14.17
CA ARG A 287 7.62 21.73 14.59
C ARG A 287 7.78 21.87 16.10
N TYR A 288 6.95 21.17 16.87
CA TYR A 288 7.02 21.20 18.33
C TYR A 288 8.38 20.68 18.82
N SER A 289 8.86 19.55 18.31
CA SER A 289 10.18 19.01 18.68
C SER A 289 11.34 19.93 18.29
N HIS A 290 11.25 20.58 17.13
CA HIS A 290 12.26 21.53 16.64
C HIS A 290 12.27 22.84 17.42
N SER A 291 11.14 23.27 17.99
CA SER A 291 11.03 24.56 18.70
C SER A 291 12.14 24.75 19.74
N LEU A 292 12.42 23.71 20.53
CA LEU A 292 13.50 23.74 21.53
C LEU A 292 14.87 23.36 20.93
N ALA A 293 14.90 22.41 19.99
CA ALA A 293 16.14 21.85 19.45
C ALA A 293 16.91 22.80 18.51
N CYS A 294 16.24 23.81 17.94
CA CYS A 294 16.85 24.80 17.06
C CYS A 294 17.69 25.85 17.82
N ASN A 295 17.58 25.91 19.15
CA ASN A 295 18.34 26.83 19.98
C ASN A 295 19.81 26.41 20.08
N ARG A 296 20.70 27.24 19.53
CA ARG A 296 22.15 27.04 19.63
C ARG A 296 22.74 27.45 20.98
N ASP A 297 22.01 28.30 21.72
CA ASP A 297 22.43 28.80 23.03
C ASP A 297 21.63 28.10 24.14
N PHE A 298 22.37 27.52 25.09
CA PHE A 298 21.84 26.84 26.25
C PHE A 298 20.94 27.73 27.12
N ILE A 299 21.23 29.04 27.20
CA ILE A 299 20.43 29.98 28.00
C ILE A 299 19.04 30.20 27.38
N ASN A 300 18.96 30.25 26.04
CA ASN A 300 17.67 30.37 25.34
C ASN A 300 16.84 29.10 25.51
N SER A 301 17.47 27.92 25.39
CA SER A 301 16.79 26.64 25.67
C SER A 301 16.24 26.56 27.10
N LEU A 302 16.99 27.02 28.11
CA LEU A 302 16.52 27.05 29.50
C LEU A 302 15.34 28.01 29.71
N THR A 303 15.33 29.12 28.98
CA THR A 303 14.25 30.12 29.05
C THR A 303 12.97 29.55 28.42
N ASP A 304 13.08 28.91 27.26
CA ASP A 304 11.95 28.25 26.58
C ASP A 304 11.39 27.08 27.39
N LEU A 305 12.24 26.28 28.03
CA LEU A 305 11.84 25.22 28.96
C LEU A 305 11.04 25.77 30.15
N ARG A 306 11.42 26.94 30.66
CA ARG A 306 10.71 27.61 31.75
C ARG A 306 9.38 28.22 31.29
N ASN A 307 9.31 28.61 30.02
CA ASN A 307 8.14 29.22 29.37
C ASN A 307 7.33 28.20 28.53
N GLY A 308 7.44 26.90 28.82
CA GLY A 308 6.92 25.82 27.96
C GLY A 308 5.42 25.87 27.59
N CYS A 309 4.62 26.71 28.27
CA CYS A 309 3.25 27.01 27.86
C CYS A 309 3.16 27.63 26.46
N GLU A 310 4.07 28.53 26.09
CA GLU A 310 4.05 29.21 24.79
C GLU A 310 4.27 28.24 23.62
N ALA A 311 5.13 27.23 23.81
CA ALA A 311 5.36 26.18 22.82
C ALA A 311 4.14 25.26 22.63
N ILE A 312 3.36 25.04 23.68
CA ILE A 312 2.09 24.29 23.62
C ILE A 312 1.01 25.12 22.93
N GLU A 313 0.93 26.41 23.22
CA GLU A 313 -0.02 27.34 22.58
C GLU A 313 0.26 27.53 21.08
N ALA A 314 1.52 27.34 20.65
CA ALA A 314 1.91 27.37 19.24
C ALA A 314 1.54 26.10 18.45
N VAL A 315 1.08 25.03 19.12
CA VAL A 315 0.59 23.83 18.43
C VAL A 315 -0.76 24.13 17.79
N GLU A 316 -0.77 24.23 16.46
CA GLU A 316 -1.99 24.53 15.71
C GLU A 316 -3.05 23.43 15.95
N PRO A 317 -4.32 23.81 16.24
CA PRO A 317 -5.39 22.83 16.41
C PRO A 317 -5.64 22.10 15.09
N MET A 318 -5.60 20.76 15.13
CA MET A 318 -5.91 19.92 13.99
C MET A 318 -7.33 19.39 14.10
N THR A 319 -8.10 19.53 13.02
CA THR A 319 -9.39 18.85 12.88
C THR A 319 -9.16 17.38 12.55
N LEU A 320 -8.97 16.56 13.59
CA LEU A 320 -9.31 15.15 13.50
C LEU A 320 -10.83 15.11 13.30
N GLY A 321 -11.35 14.42 12.30
CA GLY A 321 -12.80 14.32 11.99
C GLY A 321 -13.65 13.63 13.07
N ILE A 322 -13.23 13.73 14.33
CA ILE A 322 -13.82 13.19 15.53
C ILE A 322 -14.58 14.33 16.19
N ASN A 323 -15.91 14.32 16.06
CA ASN A 323 -16.73 15.13 16.94
C ASN A 323 -16.69 14.47 18.32
N MET A 324 -15.93 15.01 19.28
CA MET A 324 -15.78 14.37 20.60
C MET A 324 -17.11 14.17 21.34
N GLU A 325 -18.14 14.97 21.00
CA GLU A 325 -19.49 14.81 21.55
C GLU A 325 -20.18 13.51 21.12
N SER A 326 -19.85 12.96 19.94
CA SER A 326 -20.48 11.73 19.43
C SER A 326 -19.88 10.43 20.02
N LEU A 327 -18.70 10.50 20.62
CA LEU A 327 -18.07 9.36 21.33
C LEU A 327 -18.77 9.05 22.67
N ASN A 328 -19.44 10.03 23.27
CA ASN A 328 -20.14 9.86 24.56
C ASN A 328 -21.50 9.14 24.41
N VAL A 329 -22.06 9.08 23.20
CA VAL A 329 -23.38 8.47 22.96
C VAL A 329 -23.30 6.94 22.88
N SER A 330 -22.12 6.38 22.53
CA SER A 330 -21.95 4.94 22.34
C SER A 330 -21.98 4.11 23.63
N GLN A 331 -21.90 4.73 24.81
CA GLN A 331 -21.96 4.01 26.10
C GLN A 331 -23.39 3.78 26.62
N GLN A 332 -24.42 4.37 26.02
CA GLN A 332 -25.81 4.23 26.49
C GLN A 332 -26.67 3.21 25.72
N GLU A 333 -26.22 2.73 24.55
CA GLU A 333 -27.02 1.79 23.74
C GLU A 333 -26.74 0.31 24.00
N GLU A 334 -25.71 -0.06 24.78
CA GLU A 334 -25.41 -1.47 25.11
C GLU A 334 -26.24 -2.05 26.28
N THR A 335 -27.14 -1.28 26.90
CA THR A 335 -28.04 -1.75 27.98
C THR A 335 -29.49 -1.97 27.56
N SER A 336 -29.80 -2.07 26.27
CA SER A 336 -31.12 -2.54 25.82
C SER A 336 -31.08 -3.25 24.49
N LYS A 337 -30.85 -4.57 24.53
CA LYS A 337 -31.67 -5.59 23.87
C LYS A 337 -31.28 -6.99 24.28
#